data_AF-A0AAQ1CDL1-F1
#
_entry.id   AF-A0AAQ1CDL1-F1
#
_cell.length_a   1.000
_cell.length_b   1.000
_cell.length_c   1.000
_cell.angle_alpha   90.00
_cell.angle_beta   90.00
_cell.angle_gamma   90.00
#
_symmetry.space_group_name_H-M   'P 1'
#
loop_
_entity.id
_entity.type
_entity.pdbx_description
1 polymer ?
#
loop_
_entity_poly.entity_id
_entity_poly.type
_entity_poly.pdbx_seq_one_letter_code
_entity_poly.pdbx_strand_id
1 'polypeptide(L)'
;MRRYLILFLLLFISSNSLAAIDDYNLVLASGQSLSIGHTDQDLNPIIFPNEVNPNKVFLFNGVRTTAPRYYQRLVESDVRFLEPLKDVTRQTHAYSMFKMLEYLYSIENKPFPKFVYAPHGRGGQKISKLEYGTEPFENGLTMLRAGERLAAQSGESFNVPFITWIHGESNANSNLQDYKQKLGKLYNAYQNKVQTTSSKTRNPILFVDQTGVSYGHDIAVSLWEFANDNETVSLVMPKYFLNRNYFNRPDERTHLNTKGYILQGEYFAKAIFSTFESNKKWKPLQPESLKIENNKAFVKLHVPEGDLTVDTHTLPEAPGYGLKYISPNNIEYIPQVSIQGDTLTLEFNTTLEVGGKIDSGFTLDDRYNTANQKTPVTNIRDTSTLISSVDQQPLHNWLVQFSIEITPQTPGMSSSVNPSGNNIWHDGDIVADMTEPYSIIGGSYNNRDLNYALYRVSFDAEIESGTPIFNIGDSSIPITKEGDNSFVAIVCEPTEDMVSVVSTQTMFTGAMQSISLKPILSETNFDQYSVEELGDNIWPNNVTVENYEADDFLVTGDYFIKTKLQYPIYLLEYEVQVNEGSAYINIGDFHKSINDTGVFYSRVPICKPEFGRLRFSSGKSGFSGKISNIEIEPI
;
A
#
# COMPACT_ATOMS: atom_id res chain seq x y z
N MET A 1 -38.85 -17.81 46.61
CA MET A 1 -38.41 -16.39 46.50
C MET A 1 -37.08 -16.28 47.23
N ARG A 2 -35.93 -15.81 46.74
CA ARG A 2 -35.37 -15.28 45.47
C ARG A 2 -33.84 -15.48 45.67
N ARG A 3 -33.10 -16.09 44.72
CA ARG A 3 -32.06 -15.47 43.86
C ARG A 3 -31.05 -14.62 44.67
N TYR A 4 -29.74 -14.83 44.60
CA TYR A 4 -28.91 -14.56 43.41
C TYR A 4 -27.70 -15.50 43.29
N LEU A 5 -27.61 -16.09 42.11
CA LEU A 5 -26.45 -16.74 41.49
C LEU A 5 -25.60 -15.60 40.89
N ILE A 6 -24.36 -15.40 41.36
CA ILE A 6 -23.41 -14.54 40.65
C ILE A 6 -22.69 -15.44 39.64
N LEU A 7 -23.20 -15.41 38.41
CA LEU A 7 -22.51 -15.90 37.23
C LEU A 7 -21.34 -14.93 36.96
N PHE A 8 -20.11 -15.34 37.20
CA PHE A 8 -18.95 -14.67 36.63
C PHE A 8 -18.92 -15.04 35.14
N LEU A 9 -19.53 -14.19 34.30
CA LEU A 9 -19.17 -14.15 32.88
C LEU A 9 -17.73 -13.64 32.82
N LEU A 10 -16.78 -14.56 32.60
CA LEU A 10 -15.52 -14.22 31.96
C LEU A 10 -15.87 -13.77 30.54
N LEU A 11 -16.12 -12.47 30.38
CA LEU A 11 -15.96 -11.77 29.11
C LEU A 11 -14.49 -11.94 28.74
N PHE A 12 -14.20 -12.94 27.91
CA PHE A 12 -13.01 -12.92 27.07
C PHE A 12 -13.13 -11.70 26.16
N ILE A 13 -12.59 -10.58 26.61
CA ILE A 13 -12.17 -9.53 25.69
C ILE A 13 -11.05 -10.18 24.88
N SER A 14 -11.34 -10.52 23.63
CA SER A 14 -10.36 -10.98 22.67
C SER A 14 -9.36 -9.84 22.42
N SER A 15 -8.31 -9.77 23.25
CA SER A 15 -7.06 -9.18 22.80
C SER A 15 -6.62 -9.99 21.60
N ASN A 16 -6.45 -9.36 20.42
CA ASN A 16 -5.88 -9.99 19.23
C ASN A 16 -4.54 -10.65 19.60
N SER A 17 -4.56 -11.96 19.91
CA SER A 17 -3.34 -12.70 20.19
C SER A 17 -2.69 -13.07 18.86
N LEU A 18 -1.47 -12.60 18.65
CA LEU A 18 -0.57 -13.10 17.60
C LEU A 18 -0.24 -14.60 17.83
N ALA A 19 -0.50 -15.14 19.03
CA ALA A 19 -0.24 -16.52 19.42
C ALA A 19 -1.15 -17.56 18.75
N ALA A 20 -0.57 -18.35 17.83
CA ALA A 20 -0.29 -19.79 17.99
C ALA A 20 0.16 -20.37 16.62
N ILE A 21 1.21 -21.17 16.64
CA ILE A 21 1.54 -22.08 15.55
C ILE A 21 0.77 -23.37 15.87
N ASP A 22 -0.09 -23.83 14.97
CA ASP A 22 -1.03 -24.94 15.20
C ASP A 22 -0.39 -26.30 14.84
N ASP A 23 -1.19 -27.37 14.76
CA ASP A 23 -0.68 -28.70 14.39
C ASP A 23 -0.28 -28.78 12.91
N TYR A 24 -0.96 -28.04 12.01
CA TYR A 24 -0.65 -27.97 10.58
C TYR A 24 -0.50 -26.51 10.13
N ASN A 25 0.73 -26.09 9.84
CA ASN A 25 1.03 -24.71 9.49
C ASN A 25 1.46 -24.58 8.04
N LEU A 26 0.60 -24.04 7.19
CA LEU A 26 0.95 -23.71 5.82
C LEU A 26 1.68 -22.35 5.77
N VAL A 27 2.87 -22.34 5.21
CA VAL A 27 3.67 -21.12 4.99
C VAL A 27 3.59 -20.73 3.53
N LEU A 28 2.84 -19.68 3.24
CA LEU A 28 2.81 -19.08 1.91
C LEU A 28 4.11 -18.30 1.70
N ALA A 29 4.85 -18.63 0.63
CA ALA A 29 6.13 -17.99 0.34
C ALA A 29 6.18 -17.46 -1.09
N SER A 30 6.20 -16.13 -1.21
CA SER A 30 6.05 -15.42 -2.48
C SER A 30 7.14 -14.35 -2.63
N GLY A 31 7.16 -13.70 -3.79
CA GLY A 31 8.17 -12.69 -4.16
C GLY A 31 8.90 -13.02 -5.45
N GLN A 32 10.15 -12.57 -5.59
CA GLN A 32 10.92 -12.72 -6.84
C GLN A 32 12.17 -13.59 -6.73
N SER A 33 13.23 -13.31 -7.48
CA SER A 33 14.40 -14.19 -7.64
C SER A 33 15.06 -14.57 -6.31
N LEU A 34 15.05 -13.66 -5.32
CA LEU A 34 15.58 -13.93 -3.98
C LEU A 34 14.63 -14.76 -3.10
N SER A 35 13.33 -14.83 -3.42
CA SER A 35 12.43 -15.77 -2.72
C SER A 35 12.60 -17.22 -3.20
N ILE A 36 13.11 -17.43 -4.43
CA ILE A 36 13.24 -18.76 -5.05
C ILE A 36 14.68 -19.30 -5.12
N GLY A 37 15.65 -18.63 -4.49
CA GLY A 37 17.04 -19.09 -4.44
C GLY A 37 17.89 -18.73 -5.66
N HIS A 38 19.05 -19.38 -5.84
CA HIS A 38 20.03 -19.04 -6.90
C HIS A 38 20.46 -20.24 -7.78
N THR A 39 20.99 -19.97 -8.99
CA THR A 39 21.12 -20.90 -10.15
C THR A 39 22.53 -21.35 -10.54
N ASP A 40 23.60 -20.72 -10.08
CA ASP A 40 24.98 -21.07 -10.46
C ASP A 40 25.64 -21.97 -9.41
N GLN A 41 25.50 -23.28 -9.62
CA GLN A 41 26.05 -24.30 -8.72
C GLN A 41 27.57 -24.47 -8.84
N ASP A 42 28.19 -23.98 -9.92
CA ASP A 42 29.63 -24.15 -10.15
C ASP A 42 30.44 -23.20 -9.27
N LEU A 43 29.93 -21.97 -9.07
CA LEU A 43 30.54 -20.98 -8.18
C LEU A 43 30.00 -21.06 -6.74
N ASN A 44 28.75 -21.50 -6.57
CA ASN A 44 28.03 -21.45 -5.31
C ASN A 44 27.34 -22.80 -5.02
N PRO A 45 28.08 -23.83 -4.57
CA PRO A 45 27.51 -25.15 -4.29
C PRO A 45 26.46 -25.06 -3.18
N ILE A 46 25.47 -25.95 -3.23
CA ILE A 46 24.44 -26.07 -2.19
C ILE A 46 25.11 -26.62 -0.93
N ILE A 47 25.01 -25.88 0.18
CA ILE A 47 25.62 -26.28 1.45
C ILE A 47 24.67 -27.22 2.22
N PHE A 48 23.35 -27.02 2.12
CA PHE A 48 22.36 -27.74 2.94
C PHE A 48 21.16 -28.32 2.17
N PRO A 49 21.33 -29.38 1.35
CA PRO A 49 20.22 -29.93 0.57
C PRO A 49 19.20 -30.76 1.37
N ASN A 50 19.50 -31.18 2.60
CA ASN A 50 18.73 -32.21 3.34
C ASN A 50 18.60 -31.96 4.87
N GLU A 51 18.68 -30.71 5.33
CA GLU A 51 18.90 -30.45 6.77
C GLU A 51 17.68 -30.01 7.57
N VAL A 52 16.52 -29.92 6.95
CA VAL A 52 15.28 -29.67 7.71
C VAL A 52 14.71 -30.99 8.22
N ASN A 53 14.10 -30.99 9.40
CA ASN A 53 13.51 -32.17 9.99
C ASN A 53 12.46 -32.81 9.06
N PRO A 54 12.73 -34.01 8.51
CA PRO A 54 11.89 -34.61 7.46
C PRO A 54 10.52 -35.07 7.97
N ASN A 55 10.33 -35.11 9.29
CA ASN A 55 9.06 -35.45 9.93
C ASN A 55 8.23 -34.22 10.30
N LYS A 56 8.77 -33.01 10.13
CA LYS A 56 8.14 -31.75 10.55
C LYS A 56 8.00 -30.75 9.44
N VAL A 57 8.89 -30.75 8.43
CA VAL A 57 8.92 -29.73 7.39
C VAL A 57 8.69 -30.37 6.03
N PHE A 58 7.63 -29.95 5.34
CA PHE A 58 7.13 -30.59 4.13
C PHE A 58 6.96 -29.61 2.96
N LEU A 59 6.93 -30.18 1.75
CA LEU A 59 6.45 -29.60 0.50
C LEU A 59 5.26 -30.41 -0.02
N PHE A 60 4.52 -29.86 -0.97
CA PHE A 60 3.59 -30.64 -1.79
C PHE A 60 4.34 -31.44 -2.86
N ASN A 61 3.83 -32.64 -3.18
CA ASN A 61 4.42 -33.53 -4.17
C ASN A 61 4.50 -32.88 -5.57
N GLY A 62 5.70 -32.67 -6.10
CA GLY A 62 5.87 -32.00 -7.41
C GLY A 62 5.99 -30.48 -7.35
N VAL A 63 5.93 -29.89 -6.14
CA VAL A 63 6.34 -28.52 -5.88
C VAL A 63 7.81 -28.48 -5.45
N ARG A 64 8.54 -27.52 -5.98
CA ARG A 64 9.97 -27.28 -5.71
C ARG A 64 10.16 -26.10 -4.77
N THR A 65 11.24 -26.06 -4.01
CA THR A 65 11.55 -24.89 -3.15
C THR A 65 11.75 -23.61 -3.96
N THR A 66 12.05 -23.76 -5.24
CA THR A 66 12.24 -22.70 -6.23
C THR A 66 10.95 -22.19 -6.86
N ALA A 67 9.80 -22.56 -6.28
CA ALA A 67 8.46 -22.41 -6.85
C ALA A 67 8.23 -23.25 -8.14
N PRO A 68 6.97 -23.41 -8.59
CA PRO A 68 6.64 -24.02 -9.88
C PRO A 68 7.37 -23.37 -11.04
N ARG A 69 7.58 -24.08 -12.16
CA ARG A 69 8.27 -23.52 -13.35
C ARG A 69 7.45 -22.43 -14.03
N TYR A 70 8.09 -21.66 -14.92
CA TYR A 70 7.44 -20.54 -15.61
C TYR A 70 6.21 -21.01 -16.39
N TYR A 71 5.10 -20.30 -16.23
CA TYR A 71 3.77 -20.64 -16.78
C TYR A 71 3.16 -21.97 -16.31
N GLN A 72 3.81 -22.68 -15.39
CA GLN A 72 3.25 -23.90 -14.83
C GLN A 72 2.19 -23.54 -13.79
N ARG A 73 0.91 -23.69 -14.16
CA ARG A 73 -0.18 -23.71 -13.19
C ARG A 73 -0.20 -25.07 -12.48
N LEU A 74 -0.22 -25.05 -11.16
CA LEU A 74 -0.42 -26.23 -10.34
C LEU A 74 -1.86 -26.70 -10.49
N VAL A 75 -2.01 -28.00 -10.74
CA VAL A 75 -3.30 -28.69 -10.69
C VAL A 75 -3.38 -29.57 -9.45
N GLU A 76 -4.55 -30.11 -9.15
CA GLU A 76 -4.75 -30.92 -7.95
C GLU A 76 -3.81 -32.13 -7.87
N SER A 77 -3.39 -32.71 -9.00
CA SER A 77 -2.41 -33.81 -9.01
C SER A 77 -1.02 -33.44 -8.49
N ASP A 78 -0.65 -32.16 -8.61
CA ASP A 78 0.65 -31.62 -8.19
C ASP A 78 0.68 -31.25 -6.70
N VAL A 79 -0.41 -31.49 -5.97
CA VAL A 79 -0.55 -31.13 -4.55
C VAL A 79 -1.37 -32.16 -3.77
N ARG A 80 -1.33 -33.44 -4.18
CA ARG A 80 -2.12 -34.54 -3.59
C ARG A 80 -1.63 -35.02 -2.23
N PHE A 81 -0.34 -34.97 -1.97
CA PHE A 81 0.27 -35.43 -0.73
C PHE A 81 1.53 -34.62 -0.40
N LEU A 82 2.02 -34.79 0.83
CA LEU A 82 3.23 -34.13 1.31
C LEU A 82 4.45 -35.01 1.11
N GLU A 83 5.56 -34.37 0.79
CA GLU A 83 6.90 -34.95 0.81
C GLU A 83 7.78 -34.12 1.76
N PRO A 84 8.78 -34.71 2.43
CA PRO A 84 9.75 -33.92 3.19
C PRO A 84 10.37 -32.83 2.32
N LEU A 85 10.54 -31.63 2.87
CA LEU A 85 11.14 -30.52 2.13
C LEU A 85 12.58 -30.87 1.74
N LYS A 86 12.77 -31.20 0.46
CA LYS A 86 14.05 -31.60 -0.13
C LYS A 86 14.09 -31.20 -1.60
N ASP A 87 15.05 -30.35 -1.95
CA ASP A 87 15.28 -29.92 -3.34
C ASP A 87 16.77 -29.64 -3.50
N VAL A 88 17.43 -30.45 -4.33
CA VAL A 88 18.87 -30.39 -4.58
C VAL A 88 19.21 -29.49 -5.76
N THR A 89 18.24 -28.74 -6.30
CA THR A 89 18.45 -27.95 -7.51
C THR A 89 18.87 -26.52 -7.25
N ARG A 90 18.53 -25.91 -6.11
CA ARG A 90 18.95 -24.55 -5.74
C ARG A 90 18.98 -24.37 -4.23
N GLN A 91 19.92 -23.55 -3.73
CA GLN A 91 19.86 -23.06 -2.36
C GLN A 91 18.78 -21.97 -2.26
N THR A 92 17.89 -22.11 -1.28
CA THR A 92 16.89 -21.09 -0.91
C THR A 92 17.02 -20.76 0.58
N HIS A 93 16.40 -19.65 1.00
CA HIS A 93 16.32 -19.23 2.40
C HIS A 93 15.45 -20.18 3.26
N ALA A 94 14.55 -20.94 2.64
CA ALA A 94 13.58 -21.79 3.34
C ALA A 94 14.26 -22.83 4.24
N TYR A 95 15.36 -23.43 3.77
CA TYR A 95 16.09 -24.47 4.51
C TYR A 95 16.61 -23.95 5.85
N SER A 96 17.39 -22.88 5.81
CA SER A 96 17.99 -22.31 7.01
C SER A 96 16.94 -21.63 7.89
N MET A 97 15.86 -21.09 7.31
CA MET A 97 14.73 -20.59 8.08
C MET A 97 14.12 -21.68 8.97
N PHE A 98 13.73 -22.82 8.41
CA PHE A 98 13.13 -23.89 9.23
C PHE A 98 14.13 -24.56 10.16
N LYS A 99 15.39 -24.71 9.75
CA LYS A 99 16.45 -25.26 10.62
C LYS A 99 16.74 -24.35 11.82
N MET A 100 16.83 -23.04 11.60
CA MET A 100 17.03 -22.08 12.68
C MET A 100 15.79 -22.00 13.57
N LEU A 101 14.58 -22.05 13.01
CA LEU A 101 13.37 -22.16 13.83
C LEU A 101 13.42 -23.41 14.72
N GLU A 102 13.73 -24.59 14.18
CA GLU A 102 13.86 -25.82 14.97
C GLU A 102 14.89 -25.66 16.10
N TYR A 103 16.05 -25.06 15.80
CA TYR A 103 17.05 -24.75 16.81
C TYR A 103 16.51 -23.81 17.89
N LEU A 104 15.85 -22.71 17.53
CA LEU A 104 15.26 -21.75 18.48
C LEU A 104 14.17 -22.39 19.36
N TYR A 105 13.32 -23.26 18.80
CA TYR A 105 12.38 -24.05 19.59
C TYR A 105 13.09 -25.00 20.56
N SER A 106 14.20 -25.61 20.13
CA SER A 106 14.96 -26.55 20.96
C SER A 106 15.64 -25.88 22.16
N ILE A 107 16.20 -24.68 22.00
CA ILE A 107 16.86 -23.96 23.11
C ILE A 107 15.86 -23.50 24.17
N GLU A 108 14.61 -23.24 23.77
CA GLU A 108 13.49 -22.95 24.69
C GLU A 108 12.81 -24.22 25.23
N ASN A 109 13.31 -25.42 24.91
CA ASN A 109 12.71 -26.71 25.26
C ASN A 109 11.24 -26.85 24.81
N LYS A 110 10.89 -26.27 23.66
CA LYS A 110 9.55 -26.31 23.08
C LYS A 110 9.48 -27.31 21.92
N PRO A 111 8.33 -27.99 21.73
CA PRO A 111 8.16 -28.88 20.60
C PRO A 111 8.18 -28.10 19.28
N PHE A 112 8.96 -28.56 18.31
CA PHE A 112 8.97 -27.95 16.98
C PHE A 112 7.66 -28.26 16.22
N PRO A 113 6.92 -27.24 15.75
CA PRO A 113 5.67 -27.44 15.01
C PRO A 113 5.88 -28.05 13.63
N LYS A 114 4.80 -28.57 13.04
CA LYS A 114 4.81 -29.04 11.65
C LYS A 114 4.53 -27.87 10.70
N PHE A 115 5.35 -27.77 9.66
CA PHE A 115 5.25 -26.74 8.62
C PHE A 115 5.13 -27.36 7.23
N VAL A 116 4.28 -26.77 6.41
CA VAL A 116 4.17 -27.07 4.98
C VAL A 116 4.52 -25.81 4.20
N TYR A 117 5.65 -25.84 3.52
CA TYR A 117 6.15 -24.71 2.76
C TYR A 117 5.49 -24.67 1.38
N ALA A 118 4.89 -23.54 1.03
CA ALA A 118 4.17 -23.33 -0.22
C ALA A 118 4.86 -22.23 -1.06
N PRO A 119 5.98 -22.53 -1.73
CA PRO A 119 6.71 -21.57 -2.56
C PRO A 119 6.00 -21.31 -3.87
N HIS A 120 5.71 -20.05 -4.16
CA HIS A 120 5.04 -19.61 -5.37
C HIS A 120 5.52 -18.23 -5.85
N GLY A 121 6.76 -17.86 -5.53
CA GLY A 121 7.40 -16.67 -6.10
C GLY A 121 7.81 -16.85 -7.57
N ARG A 122 8.15 -15.75 -8.24
CA ARG A 122 8.62 -15.76 -9.64
C ARG A 122 9.80 -14.83 -9.87
N GLY A 123 10.92 -15.42 -10.31
CA GLY A 123 12.14 -14.69 -10.65
C GLY A 123 11.92 -13.58 -11.69
N GLY A 124 12.55 -12.42 -11.46
CA GLY A 124 12.57 -11.28 -12.37
C GLY A 124 11.24 -10.55 -12.58
N GLN A 125 10.20 -10.89 -11.82
CA GLN A 125 8.89 -10.28 -11.98
C GLN A 125 8.71 -9.05 -11.10
N LYS A 126 7.94 -8.09 -11.60
CA LYS A 126 7.36 -6.99 -10.81
C LYS A 126 6.17 -7.51 -9.99
N ILE A 127 5.79 -6.77 -8.96
CA ILE A 127 4.65 -7.11 -8.10
C ILE A 127 3.33 -7.30 -8.87
N SER A 128 3.13 -6.54 -9.98
CA SER A 128 1.96 -6.68 -10.86
C SER A 128 1.86 -8.02 -11.61
N LYS A 129 2.89 -8.85 -11.55
CA LYS A 129 2.90 -10.21 -12.12
C LYS A 129 2.82 -11.30 -11.03
N LEU A 130 2.65 -10.87 -9.78
CA LEU A 130 2.54 -11.72 -8.59
C LEU A 130 1.24 -11.49 -7.81
N GLU A 131 0.42 -10.53 -8.24
CA GLU A 131 -0.83 -10.13 -7.58
C GLU A 131 -1.99 -11.12 -7.85
N TYR A 132 -3.12 -10.92 -7.17
CA TYR A 132 -4.30 -11.76 -7.33
C TYR A 132 -4.73 -11.90 -8.80
N GLY A 133 -5.10 -13.13 -9.21
CA GLY A 133 -5.42 -13.46 -10.60
C GLY A 133 -4.22 -13.78 -11.49
N THR A 134 -2.99 -13.59 -11.00
CA THR A 134 -1.78 -14.04 -11.70
C THR A 134 -1.48 -15.51 -11.41
N GLU A 135 -0.77 -16.19 -12.33
CA GLU A 135 -0.40 -17.60 -12.16
C GLU A 135 0.34 -17.91 -10.85
N PRO A 136 1.35 -17.12 -10.42
CA PRO A 136 2.04 -17.37 -9.16
C PRO A 136 1.10 -17.27 -7.94
N PHE A 137 0.20 -16.28 -7.92
CA PHE A 137 -0.77 -16.15 -6.83
C PHE A 137 -1.76 -17.31 -6.81
N GLU A 138 -2.30 -17.69 -7.96
CA GLU A 138 -3.22 -18.83 -8.08
C GLU A 138 -2.56 -20.16 -7.67
N ASN A 139 -1.26 -20.33 -7.93
CA ASN A 139 -0.49 -21.47 -7.42
C ASN A 139 -0.43 -21.49 -5.88
N GLY A 140 -0.26 -20.33 -5.26
CA GLY A 140 -0.39 -20.17 -3.81
C GLY A 140 -1.77 -20.60 -3.30
N LEU A 141 -2.86 -20.23 -4.01
CA LEU A 141 -4.22 -20.62 -3.66
C LEU A 141 -4.49 -22.12 -3.86
N THR A 142 -3.92 -22.73 -4.90
CA THR A 142 -3.98 -24.19 -5.09
C THR A 142 -3.34 -24.92 -3.91
N MET A 143 -2.17 -24.48 -3.46
CA MET A 143 -1.51 -25.03 -2.26
C MET A 143 -2.27 -24.73 -0.97
N LEU A 144 -2.90 -23.56 -0.85
CA LEU A 144 -3.78 -23.22 0.29
C LEU A 144 -4.91 -24.24 0.46
N ARG A 145 -5.67 -24.47 -0.61
CA ARG A 145 -6.78 -25.44 -0.62
C ARG A 145 -6.28 -26.87 -0.36
N ALA A 146 -5.14 -27.24 -0.93
CA ALA A 146 -4.55 -28.55 -0.72
C ALA A 146 -4.08 -28.76 0.72
N GLY A 147 -3.48 -27.74 1.35
CA GLY A 147 -3.05 -27.78 2.75
C GLY A 147 -4.23 -27.99 3.69
N GLU A 148 -5.32 -27.23 3.50
CA GLU A 148 -6.54 -27.38 4.29
C GLU A 148 -7.13 -28.80 4.14
N ARG A 149 -7.23 -29.30 2.91
CA ARG A 149 -7.73 -30.66 2.63
C ARG A 149 -6.89 -31.73 3.33
N LEU A 150 -5.56 -31.63 3.28
CA LEU A 150 -4.65 -32.61 3.87
C LEU A 150 -4.66 -32.59 5.41
N ALA A 151 -4.77 -31.40 6.00
CA ALA A 151 -4.96 -31.26 7.44
C ALA A 151 -6.27 -31.92 7.89
N ALA A 152 -7.38 -31.66 7.18
CA ALA A 152 -8.68 -32.29 7.47
C ALA A 152 -8.64 -33.82 7.34
N GLN A 153 -7.97 -34.36 6.31
CA GLN A 153 -7.77 -35.81 6.14
C GLN A 153 -6.95 -36.44 7.26
N SER A 154 -6.04 -35.67 7.86
CA SER A 154 -5.17 -36.13 8.95
C SER A 154 -5.77 -35.87 10.34
N GLY A 155 -6.91 -35.19 10.41
CA GLY A 155 -7.54 -34.77 11.68
C GLY A 155 -6.75 -33.67 12.42
N GLU A 156 -5.89 -32.92 11.73
CA GLU A 156 -5.06 -31.86 12.29
C GLU A 156 -5.73 -30.47 12.13
N SER A 157 -5.50 -29.56 13.07
CA SER A 157 -5.93 -28.17 12.96
C SER A 157 -5.11 -27.42 11.92
N PHE A 158 -5.77 -26.85 10.91
CA PHE A 158 -5.13 -26.09 9.83
C PHE A 158 -4.98 -24.61 10.17
N ASN A 159 -3.82 -24.03 9.85
CA ASN A 159 -3.56 -22.59 9.95
C ASN A 159 -2.57 -22.10 8.88
N VAL A 160 -2.65 -20.81 8.59
CA VAL A 160 -1.66 -20.06 7.81
C VAL A 160 -1.04 -19.00 8.72
N PRO A 161 -0.01 -19.33 9.52
CA PRO A 161 0.47 -18.39 10.54
C PRO A 161 1.16 -17.17 9.94
N PHE A 162 1.88 -17.34 8.82
CA PHE A 162 2.63 -16.27 8.20
C PHE A 162 2.85 -16.44 6.70
N ILE A 163 3.13 -15.31 6.05
CA ILE A 163 3.57 -15.21 4.66
C ILE A 163 5.00 -14.67 4.66
N THR A 164 5.87 -15.26 3.85
CA THR A 164 7.17 -14.65 3.52
C THR A 164 7.09 -13.96 2.16
N TRP A 165 7.57 -12.72 2.10
CA TRP A 165 7.58 -11.90 0.89
C TRP A 165 8.95 -11.25 0.70
N ILE A 166 9.72 -11.77 -0.26
CA ILE A 166 11.06 -11.29 -0.58
C ILE A 166 11.02 -10.71 -1.99
N HIS A 167 10.89 -9.39 -2.07
CA HIS A 167 10.67 -8.69 -3.34
C HIS A 167 10.92 -7.19 -3.25
N GLY A 168 11.30 -6.61 -4.38
CA GLY A 168 11.37 -5.16 -4.60
C GLY A 168 12.37 -4.79 -5.69
N GLU A 169 13.33 -5.68 -5.97
CA GLU A 169 14.40 -5.46 -6.94
C GLU A 169 13.89 -5.19 -8.36
N SER A 170 12.80 -5.84 -8.79
CA SER A 170 12.21 -5.59 -10.12
C SER A 170 11.33 -4.34 -10.17
N ASN A 171 10.96 -3.79 -9.01
CA ASN A 171 10.19 -2.56 -8.86
C ASN A 171 11.06 -1.37 -8.45
N ALA A 172 12.38 -1.50 -8.55
CA ALA A 172 13.35 -0.47 -8.26
C ALA A 172 13.02 0.94 -8.83
N ASN A 173 12.53 0.99 -10.07
CA ASN A 173 12.15 2.25 -10.73
C ASN A 173 10.67 2.63 -10.52
N SER A 174 9.94 1.94 -9.65
CA SER A 174 8.57 2.30 -9.28
C SER A 174 8.56 3.39 -8.22
N ASN A 175 7.51 4.19 -8.22
CA ASN A 175 7.26 5.13 -7.14
C ASN A 175 6.99 4.38 -5.81
N LEU A 176 7.51 4.92 -4.71
CA LEU A 176 7.37 4.40 -3.34
C LEU A 176 5.91 4.07 -2.99
N GLN A 177 4.99 5.00 -3.27
CA GLN A 177 3.58 4.88 -2.88
C GLN A 177 2.83 3.87 -3.75
N ASP A 178 3.14 3.80 -5.05
CA ASP A 178 2.59 2.76 -5.94
C ASP A 178 2.97 1.35 -5.47
N TYR A 179 4.24 1.16 -5.09
CA TYR A 179 4.69 -0.14 -4.56
C TYR A 179 3.99 -0.50 -3.24
N LYS A 180 3.90 0.47 -2.31
CA LYS A 180 3.21 0.31 -1.01
C LYS A 180 1.75 -0.08 -1.19
N GLN A 181 1.03 0.60 -2.08
CA GLN A 181 -0.37 0.32 -2.39
C GLN A 181 -0.55 -1.07 -3.02
N LYS A 182 0.30 -1.46 -3.98
CA LYS A 182 0.26 -2.79 -4.60
C LYS A 182 0.56 -3.89 -3.58
N LEU A 183 1.52 -3.67 -2.69
CA LEU A 183 1.82 -4.59 -1.59
C LEU A 183 0.63 -4.75 -0.64
N GLY A 184 -0.02 -3.63 -0.27
CA GLY A 184 -1.26 -3.65 0.51
C GLY A 184 -2.37 -4.45 -0.16
N LYS A 185 -2.64 -4.22 -1.46
CA LYS A 185 -3.64 -4.97 -2.23
C LYS A 185 -3.33 -6.48 -2.27
N LEU A 186 -2.07 -6.84 -2.50
CA LEU A 186 -1.62 -8.23 -2.52
C LEU A 186 -1.77 -8.89 -1.15
N TYR A 187 -1.38 -8.20 -0.07
CA TYR A 187 -1.50 -8.74 1.29
C TYR A 187 -2.96 -8.92 1.70
N ASN A 188 -3.81 -7.92 1.45
CA ASN A 188 -5.25 -8.00 1.68
C ASN A 188 -5.89 -9.15 0.90
N ALA A 189 -5.45 -9.39 -0.34
CA ALA A 189 -5.91 -10.54 -1.13
C ALA A 189 -5.55 -11.87 -0.46
N TYR A 190 -4.33 -12.03 0.05
CA TYR A 190 -3.97 -13.25 0.80
C TYR A 190 -4.82 -13.40 2.06
N GLN A 191 -4.97 -12.35 2.87
CA GLN A 191 -5.81 -12.37 4.08
C GLN A 191 -7.24 -12.80 3.75
N ASN A 192 -7.86 -12.16 2.76
CA ASN A 192 -9.21 -12.50 2.32
C ASN A 192 -9.34 -13.96 1.87
N LYS A 193 -8.36 -14.49 1.13
CA LYS A 193 -8.40 -15.89 0.69
C LYS A 193 -8.16 -16.88 1.83
N VAL A 194 -7.28 -16.55 2.77
CA VAL A 194 -7.09 -17.34 3.99
C VAL A 194 -8.38 -17.38 4.82
N GLN A 195 -9.12 -16.28 4.92
CA GLN A 195 -10.43 -16.24 5.61
C GLN A 195 -11.54 -17.04 4.92
N THR A 196 -11.37 -17.40 3.64
CA THR A 196 -12.34 -18.23 2.90
C THR A 196 -12.18 -19.74 3.13
N THR A 197 -11.11 -20.14 3.83
CA THR A 197 -10.90 -21.53 4.24
C THR A 197 -12.00 -21.97 5.21
N SER A 198 -12.38 -23.26 5.18
CA SER A 198 -13.39 -23.83 6.09
C SER A 198 -13.04 -23.67 7.58
N SER A 199 -11.74 -23.62 7.87
CA SER A 199 -11.18 -23.40 9.20
C SER A 199 -11.17 -21.94 9.66
N LYS A 200 -11.39 -20.96 8.76
CA LYS A 200 -11.37 -19.51 9.05
C LYS A 200 -10.19 -19.10 9.92
N THR A 201 -9.01 -19.51 9.46
CA THR A 201 -7.75 -19.36 10.21
C THR A 201 -7.43 -17.88 10.46
N ARG A 202 -6.54 -17.57 11.42
CA ARG A 202 -6.17 -16.18 11.70
C ARG A 202 -5.48 -15.55 10.48
N ASN A 203 -5.58 -14.22 10.38
CA ASN A 203 -4.87 -13.51 9.32
C ASN A 203 -3.36 -13.73 9.47
N PRO A 204 -2.66 -14.16 8.39
CA PRO A 204 -1.23 -14.43 8.45
C PRO A 204 -0.45 -13.13 8.69
N ILE A 205 0.61 -13.21 9.48
CA ILE A 205 1.59 -12.12 9.59
C ILE A 205 2.45 -12.10 8.32
N LEU A 206 2.65 -10.93 7.72
CA LEU A 206 3.54 -10.77 6.57
C LEU A 206 4.96 -10.42 7.04
N PHE A 207 5.93 -11.27 6.70
CA PHE A 207 7.35 -10.98 6.90
C PHE A 207 7.99 -10.55 5.59
N VAL A 208 8.53 -9.33 5.59
CA VAL A 208 9.21 -8.70 4.44
C VAL A 208 10.65 -8.38 4.78
N ASP A 209 11.53 -8.26 3.79
CA ASP A 209 12.87 -7.71 3.96
C ASP A 209 13.16 -6.60 2.93
N GLN A 210 14.07 -5.66 3.24
CA GLN A 210 14.35 -4.57 2.30
C GLN A 210 15.15 -5.06 1.09
N THR A 211 15.08 -4.32 0.00
CA THR A 211 16.05 -4.44 -1.10
C THR A 211 17.44 -4.01 -0.61
N GLY A 212 18.51 -4.53 -1.23
CA GLY A 212 19.89 -4.27 -0.78
C GLY A 212 20.84 -3.68 -1.83
N VAL A 213 20.32 -3.13 -2.92
CA VAL A 213 21.11 -2.54 -4.03
C VAL A 213 20.50 -1.23 -4.56
N SER A 214 21.26 -0.47 -5.35
CA SER A 214 21.10 0.98 -5.57
C SER A 214 19.78 1.49 -6.05
N TYR A 215 19.16 0.75 -6.95
CA TYR A 215 17.93 1.20 -7.57
C TYR A 215 16.72 0.94 -6.66
N GLY A 216 16.91 0.34 -5.48
CA GLY A 216 15.82 -0.06 -4.60
C GLY A 216 15.57 0.83 -3.39
N HIS A 217 16.20 2.00 -3.23
CA HIS A 217 16.10 2.79 -2.00
C HIS A 217 14.65 3.17 -1.65
N ASP A 218 13.93 3.78 -2.58
CA ASP A 218 12.51 4.13 -2.40
C ASP A 218 11.64 2.90 -2.07
N ILE A 219 12.00 1.74 -2.63
CA ILE A 219 11.31 0.47 -2.35
C ILE A 219 11.67 -0.07 -0.96
N ALA A 220 12.91 0.10 -0.52
CA ALA A 220 13.33 -0.23 0.84
C ALA A 220 12.60 0.64 1.87
N VAL A 221 12.50 1.95 1.63
CA VAL A 221 11.72 2.88 2.46
C VAL A 221 10.24 2.52 2.42
N SER A 222 9.67 2.22 1.24
CA SER A 222 8.29 1.74 1.09
C SER A 222 7.98 0.52 1.98
N LEU A 223 8.88 -0.46 2.02
CA LEU A 223 8.75 -1.67 2.84
C LEU A 223 8.83 -1.36 4.34
N TRP A 224 9.70 -0.40 4.72
CA TRP A 224 9.82 0.07 6.10
C TRP A 224 8.56 0.80 6.57
N GLU A 225 8.06 1.76 5.78
CA GLU A 225 6.81 2.45 6.08
C GLU A 225 5.62 1.49 6.11
N PHE A 226 5.50 0.61 5.10
CA PHE A 226 4.42 -0.36 5.05
C PHE A 226 4.41 -1.26 6.28
N ALA A 227 5.59 -1.71 6.73
CA ALA A 227 5.70 -2.43 7.97
C ALA A 227 5.25 -1.57 9.15
N ASN A 228 5.70 -0.33 9.30
CA ASN A 228 5.31 0.51 10.45
C ASN A 228 3.81 0.84 10.50
N ASP A 229 3.17 1.04 9.34
CA ASP A 229 1.75 1.37 9.22
C ASP A 229 0.82 0.17 9.48
N ASN A 230 1.35 -1.06 9.51
CA ASN A 230 0.55 -2.28 9.63
C ASN A 230 1.00 -3.14 10.83
N GLU A 231 0.10 -3.38 11.79
CA GLU A 231 0.41 -4.18 12.99
C GLU A 231 0.75 -5.65 12.68
N THR A 232 0.25 -6.19 11.57
CA THR A 232 0.46 -7.59 11.14
C THR A 232 1.53 -7.73 10.05
N VAL A 233 2.35 -6.72 9.83
CA VAL A 233 3.49 -6.76 8.89
C VAL A 233 4.77 -6.49 9.66
N SER A 234 5.77 -7.37 9.53
CA SER A 234 7.07 -7.24 10.18
C SER A 234 8.18 -7.11 9.14
N LEU A 235 8.99 -6.06 9.24
CA LEU A 235 10.22 -5.92 8.48
C LEU A 235 11.32 -6.73 9.17
N VAL A 236 11.86 -7.75 8.51
CA VAL A 236 12.84 -8.67 9.07
C VAL A 236 14.19 -8.00 9.24
N MET A 237 14.74 -7.41 8.17
CA MET A 237 16.07 -6.79 8.13
C MET A 237 16.26 -5.91 6.88
N PRO A 238 17.25 -5.00 6.86
CA PRO A 238 17.85 -4.56 5.61
C PRO A 238 18.64 -5.69 4.95
N LYS A 239 18.72 -5.74 3.61
CA LYS A 239 19.50 -6.78 2.91
C LYS A 239 20.91 -6.34 2.50
N TYR A 240 21.19 -5.04 2.56
CA TYR A 240 22.41 -4.48 1.96
C TYR A 240 23.72 -5.13 2.46
N PHE A 241 23.80 -5.52 3.73
CA PHE A 241 25.00 -6.16 4.28
C PHE A 241 25.20 -7.56 3.69
N LEU A 242 24.12 -8.29 3.40
CA LEU A 242 24.16 -9.56 2.69
C LEU A 242 24.56 -9.36 1.23
N ASN A 243 23.96 -8.38 0.54
CA ASN A 243 24.31 -8.05 -0.84
C ASN A 243 25.76 -7.59 -0.98
N ARG A 244 26.35 -7.04 0.09
CA ARG A 244 27.72 -6.55 0.07
C ARG A 244 28.77 -7.62 0.41
N ASN A 245 28.48 -8.49 1.38
CA ASN A 245 29.44 -9.48 1.87
C ASN A 245 29.22 -10.89 1.27
N TYR A 246 28.01 -11.16 0.78
CA TYR A 246 27.58 -12.48 0.32
C TYR A 246 26.89 -12.40 -1.05
N PHE A 247 27.42 -11.58 -1.96
CA PHE A 247 26.93 -11.50 -3.33
C PHE A 247 27.24 -12.78 -4.13
N ASN A 248 26.42 -13.00 -5.15
CA ASN A 248 26.48 -14.15 -6.02
C ASN A 248 27.76 -14.18 -6.88
N ARG A 249 28.09 -13.08 -7.56
CA ARG A 249 29.30 -12.94 -8.37
C ARG A 249 29.93 -11.57 -8.19
N PRO A 250 31.25 -11.41 -8.38
CA PRO A 250 31.91 -10.11 -8.28
C PRO A 250 31.26 -9.05 -9.17
N ASP A 251 30.57 -9.46 -10.24
CA ASP A 251 29.88 -8.60 -11.19
C ASP A 251 28.38 -8.39 -11.01
N GLU A 252 27.80 -8.96 -9.95
CA GLU A 252 26.36 -8.99 -9.73
C GLU A 252 26.08 -9.01 -8.22
N ARG A 253 25.61 -7.88 -7.68
CA ARG A 253 25.37 -7.72 -6.22
C ARG A 253 23.90 -7.87 -5.80
N THR A 254 22.98 -8.06 -6.75
CA THR A 254 21.54 -8.19 -6.49
C THR A 254 21.22 -9.54 -5.87
N HIS A 255 21.74 -10.63 -6.43
CA HIS A 255 21.54 -11.97 -5.91
C HIS A 255 22.61 -12.34 -4.88
N LEU A 256 22.21 -13.16 -3.93
CA LEU A 256 23.09 -13.66 -2.88
C LEU A 256 23.81 -14.93 -3.36
N ASN A 257 24.97 -15.23 -2.81
CA ASN A 257 25.54 -16.58 -2.88
C ASN A 257 24.85 -17.51 -1.87
N THR A 258 25.25 -18.79 -1.85
CA THR A 258 24.67 -19.80 -0.96
C THR A 258 24.67 -19.37 0.51
N LYS A 259 25.77 -18.77 1.01
CA LYS A 259 25.86 -18.32 2.41
C LYS A 259 24.90 -17.16 2.68
N GLY A 260 24.76 -16.22 1.75
CA GLY A 260 23.83 -15.11 1.88
C GLY A 260 22.36 -15.57 1.96
N TYR A 261 21.96 -16.57 1.17
CA TYR A 261 20.61 -17.16 1.31
C TYR A 261 20.40 -17.89 2.64
N ILE A 262 21.44 -18.55 3.15
CA ILE A 262 21.37 -19.21 4.46
C ILE A 262 21.14 -18.17 5.55
N LEU A 263 21.97 -17.12 5.60
CA LEU A 263 21.83 -16.01 6.53
C LEU A 263 20.46 -15.36 6.41
N GLN A 264 19.99 -15.10 5.18
CA GLN A 264 18.65 -14.57 4.97
C GLN A 264 17.57 -15.41 5.66
N GLY A 265 17.60 -16.73 5.53
CA GLY A 265 16.65 -17.60 6.22
C GLY A 265 16.78 -17.56 7.75
N GLU A 266 17.99 -17.48 8.28
CA GLU A 266 18.22 -17.38 9.73
C GLU A 266 17.67 -16.08 10.32
N TYR A 267 17.80 -14.95 9.61
CA TYR A 267 17.17 -13.69 10.01
C TYR A 267 15.64 -13.76 9.98
N PHE A 268 15.05 -14.42 8.97
CA PHE A 268 13.60 -14.67 8.95
C PHE A 268 13.18 -15.54 10.14
N ALA A 269 13.92 -16.61 10.44
CA ALA A 269 13.62 -17.47 11.57
C ALA A 269 13.65 -16.72 12.90
N LYS A 270 14.68 -15.88 13.11
CA LYS A 270 14.80 -15.00 14.28
C LYS A 270 13.55 -14.13 14.44
N ALA A 271 13.16 -13.40 13.40
CA ALA A 271 11.98 -12.53 13.42
C ALA A 271 10.66 -13.30 13.64
N ILE A 272 10.48 -14.44 12.96
CA ILE A 272 9.29 -15.30 13.08
C ILE A 272 9.19 -15.83 14.51
N PHE A 273 10.25 -16.43 15.03
CA PHE A 273 10.28 -17.00 16.37
C PHE A 273 9.99 -15.94 17.43
N SER A 274 10.71 -14.82 17.41
CA SER A 274 10.47 -13.72 18.35
C SER A 274 9.03 -13.21 18.28
N THR A 275 8.43 -13.17 17.08
CA THR A 275 7.05 -12.70 16.91
C THR A 275 6.03 -13.58 17.61
N PHE A 276 6.08 -14.89 17.34
CA PHE A 276 5.11 -15.84 17.88
C PHE A 276 5.36 -16.15 19.35
N GLU A 277 6.62 -16.28 19.77
CA GLU A 277 6.95 -16.63 21.15
C GLU A 277 6.80 -15.44 22.12
N SER A 278 7.04 -14.22 21.65
CA SER A 278 6.80 -13.01 22.48
C SER A 278 5.38 -12.47 22.34
N ASN A 279 4.56 -13.03 21.45
CA ASN A 279 3.25 -12.52 21.08
C ASN A 279 3.27 -11.01 20.77
N LYS A 280 4.31 -10.57 20.04
CA LYS A 280 4.59 -9.17 19.71
C LYS A 280 5.15 -9.07 18.31
N LYS A 281 4.75 -8.07 17.54
CA LYS A 281 5.33 -7.76 16.23
C LYS A 281 6.85 -7.61 16.32
N TRP A 282 7.59 -8.28 15.43
CA TRP A 282 9.02 -8.02 15.24
C TRP A 282 9.27 -6.65 14.61
N LYS A 283 10.23 -5.92 15.16
CA LYS A 283 10.78 -4.71 14.57
C LYS A 283 12.30 -4.90 14.44
N PRO A 284 12.91 -4.55 13.28
CA PRO A 284 14.35 -4.57 13.13
C PRO A 284 14.96 -3.34 13.82
N LEU A 285 16.28 -3.19 13.77
CA LEU A 285 16.92 -1.93 14.18
C LEU A 285 16.47 -0.80 13.25
N GLN A 286 15.65 0.12 13.76
CA GLN A 286 15.00 1.16 12.96
C GLN A 286 14.66 2.42 13.79
N PRO A 287 14.45 3.58 13.15
CA PRO A 287 13.97 4.77 13.85
C PRO A 287 12.57 4.60 14.47
N GLU A 288 12.36 5.19 15.64
CA GLU A 288 11.05 5.33 16.30
C GLU A 288 10.58 6.78 16.36
N SER A 289 11.50 7.74 16.54
CA SER A 289 11.16 9.16 16.57
C SER A 289 12.33 10.04 16.17
N LEU A 290 12.02 11.22 15.64
CA LEU A 290 12.97 12.26 15.28
C LEU A 290 12.69 13.52 16.10
N LYS A 291 13.74 14.16 16.62
CA LYS A 291 13.70 15.51 17.18
C LYS A 291 14.81 16.33 16.56
N ILE A 292 14.54 17.61 16.29
CA ILE A 292 15.51 18.55 15.71
C ILE A 292 15.85 19.63 16.74
N GLU A 293 17.12 20.02 16.81
CA GLU A 293 17.56 21.24 17.48
C GLU A 293 18.59 21.94 16.60
N ASN A 294 18.17 22.99 15.88
CA ASN A 294 18.99 23.74 14.93
C ASN A 294 19.68 22.85 13.88
N ASN A 295 20.98 22.58 14.07
CA ASN A 295 21.83 21.78 13.20
C ASN A 295 21.98 20.32 13.68
N LYS A 296 21.20 19.89 14.67
CA LYS A 296 21.25 18.53 15.23
C LYS A 296 19.94 17.79 15.03
N ALA A 297 20.04 16.53 14.62
CA ALA A 297 18.94 15.57 14.63
C ALA A 297 19.19 14.50 15.69
N PHE A 298 18.19 14.26 16.54
CA PHE A 298 18.17 13.20 17.54
C PHE A 298 17.23 12.12 17.05
N VAL A 299 17.79 11.00 16.58
CA VAL A 299 17.05 9.86 16.05
C VAL A 299 17.02 8.78 17.12
N LYS A 300 15.87 8.60 17.78
CA LYS A 300 15.67 7.49 18.71
C LYS A 300 15.40 6.22 17.93
N LEU A 301 16.08 5.13 18.25
CA LEU A 301 15.97 3.85 17.56
C LEU A 301 15.27 2.79 18.41
N HIS A 302 14.55 1.91 17.75
CA HIS A 302 14.19 0.60 18.27
C HIS A 302 15.42 -0.31 18.22
N VAL A 303 15.90 -0.79 19.37
CA VAL A 303 17.05 -1.72 19.45
C VAL A 303 16.54 -3.12 19.79
N PRO A 304 16.56 -4.09 18.86
CA PRO A 304 15.98 -5.40 19.13
C PRO A 304 16.74 -6.17 20.22
N GLU A 305 18.09 -6.13 20.21
CA GLU A 305 18.92 -6.87 21.15
C GLU A 305 20.18 -6.12 21.55
N GLY A 306 20.42 -5.99 22.86
CA GLY A 306 21.66 -5.42 23.39
C GLY A 306 21.79 -3.92 23.13
N ASP A 307 23.02 -3.48 22.83
CA ASP A 307 23.39 -2.07 22.69
C ASP A 307 23.63 -1.67 21.22
N LEU A 308 23.57 -0.37 20.95
CA LEU A 308 23.96 0.19 19.64
C LEU A 308 25.48 0.33 19.51
N THR A 309 26.00 0.01 18.34
CA THR A 309 27.41 0.21 18.04
C THR A 309 27.66 0.52 16.57
N VAL A 310 28.81 1.14 16.32
CA VAL A 310 29.34 1.37 14.97
C VAL A 310 30.21 0.18 14.58
N ASP A 311 29.93 -0.42 13.43
CA ASP A 311 30.68 -1.52 12.85
C ASP A 311 31.27 -1.12 11.49
N THR A 312 32.54 -0.71 11.53
CA THR A 312 33.38 -0.44 10.36
C THR A 312 34.32 -1.60 10.01
N HIS A 313 34.21 -2.73 10.73
CA HIS A 313 35.01 -3.93 10.48
C HIS A 313 34.29 -4.89 9.53
N THR A 314 32.99 -5.13 9.77
CA THR A 314 32.15 -6.02 8.96
C THR A 314 31.72 -5.37 7.64
N LEU A 315 31.57 -4.04 7.64
CA LEU A 315 31.27 -3.22 6.47
C LEU A 315 32.27 -2.06 6.41
N PRO A 316 32.65 -1.56 5.22
CA PRO A 316 33.53 -0.41 5.11
C PRO A 316 32.89 0.80 5.79
N GLU A 317 33.73 1.69 6.29
CA GLU A 317 33.25 2.96 6.82
C GLU A 317 32.62 3.82 5.72
N ALA A 318 31.32 4.07 5.86
CA ALA A 318 30.58 5.03 5.04
C ALA A 318 30.64 6.42 5.68
N PRO A 319 30.75 7.52 4.89
CA PRO A 319 30.63 8.87 5.43
C PRO A 319 29.35 9.03 6.28
N GLY A 320 29.47 9.63 7.46
CA GLY A 320 28.35 9.75 8.40
C GLY A 320 27.77 8.40 8.85
N TYR A 321 28.54 7.31 8.76
CA TYR A 321 28.09 5.92 9.00
C TYR A 321 26.87 5.50 8.19
N GLY A 322 26.70 6.10 7.00
CA GLY A 322 25.54 5.85 6.15
C GLY A 322 24.37 6.80 6.39
N LEU A 323 24.51 7.83 7.23
CA LEU A 323 23.44 8.78 7.54
C LEU A 323 23.72 10.12 6.88
N LYS A 324 22.67 10.79 6.40
CA LYS A 324 22.75 12.12 5.79
C LYS A 324 21.49 12.93 6.02
N TYR A 325 21.59 14.22 5.78
CA TYR A 325 20.46 15.14 5.67
C TYR A 325 20.33 15.59 4.22
N ILE A 326 19.14 15.48 3.64
CA ILE A 326 18.79 16.02 2.33
C ILE A 326 17.94 17.25 2.56
N SER A 327 18.44 18.45 2.26
CA SER A 327 17.65 19.69 2.39
C SER A 327 16.46 19.72 1.41
N PRO A 328 15.46 20.62 1.58
CA PRO A 328 14.37 20.82 0.62
C PRO A 328 14.86 21.09 -0.82
N ASN A 329 16.04 21.71 -0.94
CA ASN A 329 16.69 22.01 -2.22
C ASN A 329 17.53 20.84 -2.78
N ASN A 330 17.36 19.62 -2.25
CA ASN A 330 18.08 18.40 -2.61
C ASN A 330 19.61 18.43 -2.44
N ILE A 331 20.11 19.30 -1.56
CA ILE A 331 21.52 19.30 -1.14
C ILE A 331 21.72 18.28 -0.03
N GLU A 332 22.71 17.38 -0.18
CA GLU A 332 23.08 16.38 0.82
C GLU A 332 24.16 16.90 1.78
N TYR A 333 23.98 16.66 3.08
CA TYR A 333 24.91 17.01 4.14
C TYR A 333 25.25 15.77 4.97
N ILE A 334 26.54 15.57 5.26
CA ILE A 334 27.04 14.45 6.07
C ILE A 334 27.20 14.89 7.53
N PRO A 335 26.62 14.17 8.50
CA PRO A 335 26.72 14.50 9.91
C PRO A 335 28.01 13.99 10.55
N GLN A 336 28.37 14.60 11.67
CA GLN A 336 29.11 13.91 12.73
C GLN A 336 28.11 13.10 13.57
N VAL A 337 28.42 11.83 13.83
CA VAL A 337 27.50 10.89 14.49
C VAL A 337 28.03 10.51 15.87
N SER A 338 27.16 10.55 16.87
CA SER A 338 27.42 9.99 18.19
C SER A 338 26.24 9.15 18.68
N ILE A 339 26.53 8.15 19.52
CA ILE A 339 25.55 7.21 20.07
C ILE A 339 25.43 7.46 21.57
N GLN A 340 24.19 7.65 22.05
CA GLN A 340 23.88 7.71 23.47
C GLN A 340 22.69 6.80 23.77
N GLY A 341 22.96 5.64 24.37
CA GLY A 341 21.92 4.63 24.60
C GLY A 341 21.32 4.14 23.28
N ASP A 342 20.01 4.32 23.13
CA ASP A 342 19.23 3.97 21.93
C ASP A 342 19.11 5.13 20.93
N THR A 343 19.79 6.26 21.17
CA THR A 343 19.62 7.48 20.38
C THR A 343 20.90 7.82 19.61
N LEU A 344 20.73 8.10 18.32
CA LEU A 344 21.76 8.70 17.48
C LEU A 344 21.64 10.23 17.54
N THR A 345 22.74 10.93 17.79
CA THR A 345 22.84 12.37 17.59
C THR A 345 23.64 12.65 16.33
N LEU A 346 22.99 13.26 15.35
CA LEU A 346 23.54 13.64 14.06
C LEU A 346 23.75 15.15 14.03
N GLU A 347 24.99 15.60 13.98
CA GLU A 347 25.33 17.03 13.95
C GLU A 347 25.81 17.44 12.56
N PHE A 348 25.14 18.43 11.97
CA PHE A 348 25.39 18.91 10.62
C PHE A 348 26.06 20.29 10.63
N ASN A 349 26.72 20.64 9.53
CA ASN A 349 27.27 21.98 9.29
C ASN A 349 26.24 22.96 8.68
N THR A 350 24.97 22.58 8.67
CA THR A 350 23.84 23.37 8.21
C THR A 350 22.70 23.29 9.21
N THR A 351 21.84 24.29 9.22
CA THR A 351 20.55 24.22 9.89
C THR A 351 19.66 23.22 9.17
N LEU A 352 18.88 22.46 9.93
CA LEU A 352 17.89 21.53 9.41
C LEU A 352 16.54 22.27 9.25
N GLU A 353 15.85 22.02 8.15
CA GLU A 353 14.69 22.80 7.72
C GLU A 353 13.49 21.88 7.44
N VAL A 354 12.29 22.43 7.58
CA VAL A 354 11.05 21.74 7.19
C VAL A 354 11.10 21.40 5.69
N GLY A 355 10.66 20.20 5.33
CA GLY A 355 10.73 19.63 3.99
C GLY A 355 12.06 18.94 3.68
N GLY A 356 13.07 19.09 4.55
CA GLY A 356 14.29 18.31 4.48
C GLY A 356 14.08 16.89 5.04
N LYS A 357 15.01 15.97 4.76
CA LYS A 357 14.89 14.55 5.12
C LYS A 357 16.13 14.05 5.83
N ILE A 358 15.96 13.36 6.95
CA ILE A 358 17.02 12.52 7.52
C ILE A 358 16.95 11.17 6.80
N ASP A 359 18.01 10.87 6.04
CA ASP A 359 18.06 9.74 5.12
C ASP A 359 19.21 8.79 5.45
N SER A 360 19.09 7.54 5.02
CA SER A 360 20.07 6.50 5.32
C SER A 360 20.45 5.62 4.13
N GLY A 361 21.69 5.19 4.12
CA GLY A 361 22.35 4.54 3.00
C GLY A 361 22.99 5.55 2.04
N PHE A 362 23.68 5.01 1.04
CA PHE A 362 24.20 5.76 -0.11
C PHE A 362 25.13 6.95 0.17
N THR A 363 25.72 7.08 1.35
CA THR A 363 26.78 8.08 1.60
C THR A 363 28.16 7.63 1.11
N LEU A 364 28.38 6.32 1.04
CA LEU A 364 29.61 5.74 0.48
C LEU A 364 29.49 5.65 -1.04
N ASP A 365 30.35 6.36 -1.77
CA ASP A 365 30.44 6.27 -3.23
C ASP A 365 31.51 5.25 -3.65
N ASP A 366 31.27 3.99 -3.30
CA ASP A 366 32.12 2.86 -3.66
C ASP A 366 31.46 2.03 -4.76
N ARG A 367 31.42 2.60 -5.96
CA ARG A 367 31.06 1.84 -7.17
C ARG A 367 32.17 0.81 -7.44
N TYR A 368 32.14 -0.31 -6.74
CA TYR A 368 33.03 -1.43 -7.01
C TYR A 368 32.67 -2.02 -8.37
N ASN A 369 33.45 -1.65 -9.39
CA ASN A 369 33.70 -2.22 -10.73
C ASN A 369 32.56 -2.87 -11.56
N THR A 370 31.32 -3.03 -11.12
CA THR A 370 30.42 -3.94 -11.83
C THR A 370 28.98 -3.47 -11.90
N ALA A 371 28.51 -3.34 -13.14
CA ALA A 371 27.19 -2.85 -13.53
C ALA A 371 26.81 -1.44 -13.02
N ASN A 372 27.76 -0.66 -12.49
CA ASN A 372 27.51 0.68 -11.93
C ASN A 372 26.49 0.67 -10.78
N GLN A 373 26.36 -0.47 -10.07
CA GLN A 373 25.45 -0.64 -8.93
C GLN A 373 26.09 -0.08 -7.66
N LYS A 374 25.36 0.75 -6.91
CA LYS A 374 25.73 1.23 -5.58
C LYS A 374 25.02 0.36 -4.54
N THR A 375 25.65 -0.03 -3.45
CA THR A 375 24.96 -0.72 -2.35
C THR A 375 24.74 0.26 -1.21
N PRO A 376 23.55 0.31 -0.59
CA PRO A 376 23.40 1.07 0.65
C PRO A 376 24.36 0.50 1.70
N VAL A 377 24.86 1.36 2.58
CA VAL A 377 25.64 0.94 3.74
C VAL A 377 25.21 1.85 4.88
N THR A 378 24.79 1.25 5.99
CA THR A 378 24.81 1.91 7.30
C THR A 378 25.72 1.11 8.20
N ASN A 379 26.63 1.77 8.91
CA ASN A 379 27.58 1.09 9.81
C ASN A 379 27.00 0.91 11.21
N ILE A 380 25.69 1.06 11.40
CA ILE A 380 25.05 0.99 12.71
C ILE A 380 24.34 -0.35 12.84
N ARG A 381 24.64 -1.06 13.93
CA ARG A 381 24.01 -2.33 14.28
C ARG A 381 23.81 -2.45 15.79
N ASP A 382 23.01 -3.43 16.19
CA ASP A 382 22.92 -3.85 17.59
C ASP A 382 24.00 -4.87 17.97
N THR A 383 24.04 -5.33 19.23
CA THR A 383 25.00 -6.33 19.71
C THR A 383 24.39 -7.71 19.92
N SER A 384 23.46 -8.14 19.04
CA SER A 384 22.89 -9.49 19.10
C SER A 384 23.98 -10.57 19.21
N THR A 385 23.72 -11.60 20.03
CA THR A 385 24.64 -12.72 20.27
C THR A 385 24.15 -14.03 19.66
N LEU A 386 23.01 -14.05 18.96
CA LEU A 386 22.52 -15.25 18.29
C LEU A 386 23.48 -15.61 17.14
N ILE A 387 24.04 -16.81 17.16
CA ILE A 387 25.09 -17.22 16.22
C ILE A 387 24.49 -17.88 14.98
N SER A 388 24.96 -17.47 13.80
CA SER A 388 24.65 -18.13 12.53
C SER A 388 25.23 -19.54 12.47
N SER A 389 24.48 -20.47 11.87
CA SER A 389 24.95 -21.83 11.65
C SER A 389 25.99 -21.95 10.53
N VAL A 390 26.15 -20.95 9.65
CA VAL A 390 27.00 -21.06 8.45
C VAL A 390 28.33 -20.33 8.54
N ASP A 391 28.38 -19.15 9.17
CA ASP A 391 29.62 -18.36 9.29
C ASP A 391 30.12 -18.23 10.73
N GLN A 392 29.34 -18.77 11.69
CA GLN A 392 29.62 -18.72 13.13
C GLN A 392 29.79 -17.28 13.64
N GLN A 393 29.24 -16.29 12.93
CA GLN A 393 29.18 -14.90 13.35
C GLN A 393 27.83 -14.59 13.99
N PRO A 394 27.74 -13.57 14.86
CA PRO A 394 26.46 -13.15 15.40
C PRO A 394 25.55 -12.53 14.33
N LEU A 395 24.25 -12.84 14.42
CA LEU A 395 23.17 -12.30 13.59
C LEU A 395 22.74 -10.92 14.11
N HIS A 396 23.65 -9.95 13.99
CA HIS A 396 23.42 -8.56 14.34
C HIS A 396 22.24 -7.95 13.58
N ASN A 397 21.41 -7.16 14.26
CA ASN A 397 20.37 -6.39 13.58
C ASN A 397 20.96 -5.08 13.08
N TRP A 398 21.02 -4.93 11.75
CA TRP A 398 21.56 -3.76 11.06
C TRP A 398 20.50 -2.67 10.91
N LEU A 399 20.91 -1.40 11.00
CA LEU A 399 20.01 -0.26 10.84
C LEU A 399 19.42 -0.26 9.43
N VAL A 400 18.08 -0.27 9.37
CA VAL A 400 17.33 -0.26 8.10
C VAL A 400 17.61 0.99 7.27
N GLN A 401 17.33 0.90 5.97
CA GLN A 401 17.15 2.08 5.14
C GLN A 401 15.82 2.76 5.51
N PHE A 402 15.85 4.06 5.70
CA PHE A 402 14.73 4.93 6.05
C PHE A 402 15.01 6.33 5.49
N SER A 403 13.92 7.06 5.26
CA SER A 403 13.91 8.49 4.96
C SER A 403 12.79 9.13 5.80
N ILE A 404 13.13 9.98 6.76
CA ILE A 404 12.16 10.70 7.61
C ILE A 404 12.15 12.17 7.19
N GLU A 405 11.01 12.65 6.71
CA GLU A 405 10.80 14.07 6.43
C GLU A 405 10.67 14.87 7.72
N ILE A 406 11.36 16.01 7.76
CA ILE A 406 11.22 17.02 8.80
C ILE A 406 9.96 17.81 8.48
N THR A 407 8.90 17.54 9.22
CA THR A 407 7.62 18.25 9.13
C THR A 407 7.55 19.40 10.14
N PRO A 408 6.60 20.35 10.00
CA PRO A 408 6.34 21.36 11.04
C PRO A 408 6.06 20.75 12.42
N GLN A 409 5.51 19.54 12.47
CA GLN A 409 5.18 18.80 13.69
C GLN A 409 6.38 18.06 14.28
N THR A 410 7.52 18.04 13.59
CA THR A 410 8.73 17.41 14.10
C THR A 410 9.19 18.14 15.38
N PRO A 411 9.32 17.46 16.52
CA PRO A 411 9.72 18.08 17.78
C PRO A 411 10.98 18.94 17.63
N GLY A 412 10.88 20.21 18.05
CA GLY A 412 11.97 21.18 18.00
C GLY A 412 12.08 22.01 16.71
N MET A 413 11.17 21.83 15.75
CA MET A 413 10.99 22.73 14.59
C MET A 413 10.00 23.89 14.82
N SER A 414 9.45 24.02 16.03
CA SER A 414 8.39 25.00 16.33
C SER A 414 8.89 26.44 16.48
N SER A 415 8.97 27.20 15.37
CA SER A 415 8.77 28.67 15.32
C SER A 415 8.83 29.27 13.89
N SER A 416 8.12 28.71 12.91
CA SER A 416 7.96 29.38 11.60
C SER A 416 6.58 29.18 10.99
N VAL A 417 5.54 29.58 11.73
CA VAL A 417 4.28 30.00 11.09
C VAL A 417 4.57 31.38 10.48
N ASN A 418 4.67 31.45 9.16
CA ASN A 418 4.87 32.70 8.42
C ASN A 418 3.58 33.54 8.53
N PRO A 419 3.53 34.67 9.28
CA PRO A 419 2.31 35.47 9.46
C PRO A 419 2.13 36.50 8.33
N SER A 420 2.94 36.45 7.27
CA SER A 420 2.94 37.47 6.22
C SER A 420 2.91 36.86 4.84
N GLY A 421 1.69 36.78 4.28
CA GLY A 421 1.43 36.97 2.86
C GLY A 421 1.74 35.80 1.93
N ASN A 422 0.67 35.37 1.26
CA ASN A 422 0.61 34.66 -0.03
C ASN A 422 0.56 33.12 -0.01
N ASN A 423 -0.59 32.63 -0.52
CA ASN A 423 -0.89 31.37 -1.19
C ASN A 423 -0.50 30.06 -0.49
N ILE A 424 -1.52 29.34 -0.02
CA ILE A 424 -1.43 27.96 0.53
C ILE A 424 -1.83 26.89 -0.51
N TRP A 425 -1.96 27.26 -1.78
CA TRP A 425 -2.36 26.35 -2.85
C TRP A 425 -1.36 26.48 -4.01
N HIS A 426 -0.54 25.45 -4.21
CA HIS A 426 0.22 25.24 -5.44
C HIS A 426 -0.30 23.95 -6.10
N ASP A 427 -0.80 24.10 -7.33
CA ASP A 427 -1.11 23.10 -8.35
C ASP A 427 -1.40 21.66 -7.91
N GLY A 428 -2.69 21.31 -7.92
CA GLY A 428 -3.17 19.95 -8.20
C GLY A 428 -2.97 18.91 -7.10
N ASP A 429 -4.10 18.41 -6.58
CA ASP A 429 -4.27 17.42 -5.50
C ASP A 429 -4.08 17.98 -4.08
N ILE A 430 -5.20 18.21 -3.38
CA ILE A 430 -5.18 18.58 -1.97
C ILE A 430 -5.95 17.59 -1.10
N VAL A 431 -5.17 16.80 -0.36
CA VAL A 431 -5.51 16.38 1.00
C VAL A 431 -4.71 17.29 1.93
N ALA A 432 -5.35 18.33 2.48
CA ALA A 432 -4.77 19.11 3.56
C ALA A 432 -5.31 18.55 4.88
N ASP A 433 -4.53 17.69 5.51
CA ASP A 433 -4.71 17.39 6.93
C ASP A 433 -4.14 18.58 7.72
N MET A 434 -5.01 19.50 8.15
CA MET A 434 -4.62 20.80 8.71
C MET A 434 -4.43 20.66 10.23
N THR A 435 -3.24 20.29 10.67
CA THR A 435 -2.93 19.96 12.08
C THR A 435 -2.90 21.13 13.08
N GLU A 436 -3.49 22.29 12.76
CA GLU A 436 -3.61 23.41 13.71
C GLU A 436 -5.03 24.00 13.69
N PRO A 437 -5.71 24.18 14.84
CA PRO A 437 -6.98 24.90 14.89
C PRO A 437 -6.74 26.39 14.58
N TYR A 438 -7.28 26.89 13.47
CA TYR A 438 -7.28 28.33 13.18
C TYR A 438 -8.55 28.99 13.72
N SER A 439 -8.41 30.06 14.50
CA SER A 439 -9.53 30.96 14.81
C SER A 439 -9.77 31.91 13.64
N ILE A 440 -10.87 31.73 12.90
CA ILE A 440 -11.26 32.67 11.83
C ILE A 440 -12.09 33.81 12.46
N ILE A 441 -11.61 35.05 12.37
CA ILE A 441 -12.45 36.25 12.54
C ILE A 441 -12.73 36.78 11.14
N GLY A 442 -13.85 36.35 10.54
CA GLY A 442 -14.42 36.90 9.30
C GLY A 442 -13.49 36.95 8.08
N GLY A 443 -13.60 35.97 7.17
CA GLY A 443 -12.91 36.02 5.88
C GLY A 443 -13.51 35.07 4.85
N SER A 444 -13.41 35.44 3.57
CA SER A 444 -13.67 34.55 2.43
C SER A 444 -12.33 34.00 1.94
N TYR A 445 -12.24 32.69 1.78
CA TYR A 445 -11.08 32.01 1.20
C TYR A 445 -11.47 31.45 -0.16
N ASN A 446 -10.63 31.63 -1.18
CA ASN A 446 -10.98 31.30 -2.56
C ASN A 446 -9.89 30.42 -3.16
N ASN A 447 -10.25 29.23 -3.63
CA ASN A 447 -9.42 28.44 -4.54
C ASN A 447 -10.12 28.36 -5.90
N ARG A 448 -9.41 28.68 -7.00
CA ARG A 448 -9.91 28.73 -8.38
C ARG A 448 -9.29 27.68 -9.31
N ASP A 449 -8.40 26.84 -8.81
CA ASP A 449 -7.63 25.87 -9.62
C ASP A 449 -8.18 24.45 -9.45
N LEU A 450 -9.48 24.26 -9.65
CA LEU A 450 -10.08 22.93 -9.66
C LEU A 450 -9.89 22.33 -11.06
N ASN A 451 -9.52 21.05 -11.13
CA ASN A 451 -9.23 20.38 -12.42
C ASN A 451 -10.28 19.33 -12.83
N TYR A 452 -11.32 19.11 -12.01
CA TYR A 452 -12.30 18.05 -12.19
C TYR A 452 -13.73 18.56 -11.94
N ALA A 453 -14.73 17.91 -12.54
CA ALA A 453 -16.13 18.33 -12.43
C ALA A 453 -16.84 17.83 -11.16
N LEU A 454 -16.24 16.89 -10.42
CA LEU A 454 -16.86 16.27 -9.25
C LEU A 454 -15.83 15.99 -8.16
N TYR A 455 -16.11 16.51 -6.96
CA TYR A 455 -15.26 16.33 -5.79
C TYR A 455 -16.05 15.76 -4.62
N ARG A 456 -15.42 14.83 -3.90
CA ARG A 456 -15.83 14.50 -2.54
C ARG A 456 -15.11 15.47 -1.64
N VAL A 457 -15.88 16.19 -0.87
CA VAL A 457 -15.36 17.08 0.16
C VAL A 457 -15.58 16.41 1.50
N SER A 458 -14.51 16.30 2.27
CA SER A 458 -14.55 15.86 3.66
C SER A 458 -13.88 16.95 4.48
N PHE A 459 -14.52 17.38 5.55
CA PHE A 459 -13.93 18.33 6.48
C PHE A 459 -14.27 17.96 7.92
N ASP A 460 -13.39 18.32 8.83
CA ASP A 460 -13.67 18.33 10.27
C ASP A 460 -13.69 19.78 10.76
N ALA A 461 -14.73 20.14 11.49
CA ALA A 461 -14.95 21.51 11.94
C ALA A 461 -15.50 21.58 13.37
N GLU A 462 -14.92 22.47 14.17
CA GLU A 462 -15.37 22.83 15.50
C GLU A 462 -16.07 24.21 15.45
N ILE A 463 -17.34 24.27 15.84
CA ILE A 463 -18.22 25.43 15.64
C ILE A 463 -18.55 26.06 16.99
N GLU A 464 -17.80 27.07 17.41
CA GLU A 464 -18.06 27.72 18.70
C GLU A 464 -19.32 28.61 18.67
N SER A 465 -19.56 29.34 17.56
CA SER A 465 -20.80 30.13 17.38
C SER A 465 -21.12 30.47 15.91
N GLY A 466 -22.41 30.55 15.57
CA GLY A 466 -22.92 30.90 14.23
C GLY A 466 -23.33 29.70 13.36
N THR A 467 -23.61 29.93 12.07
CA THR A 467 -23.89 28.87 11.08
C THR A 467 -23.04 29.11 9.83
N PRO A 468 -21.87 28.48 9.75
CA PRO A 468 -21.01 28.61 8.57
C PRO A 468 -21.61 27.86 7.39
N ILE A 469 -21.35 28.38 6.19
CA ILE A 469 -21.74 27.81 4.91
C ILE A 469 -20.46 27.50 4.14
N PHE A 470 -20.38 26.28 3.64
CA PHE A 470 -19.37 25.84 2.70
C PHE A 470 -19.89 26.04 1.27
N ASN A 471 -19.21 26.84 0.47
CA ASN A 471 -19.50 27.03 -0.95
C ASN A 471 -18.45 26.32 -1.81
N ILE A 472 -18.91 25.67 -2.87
CA ILE A 472 -18.07 25.03 -3.89
C ILE A 472 -18.77 25.14 -5.24
N GLY A 473 -18.17 25.92 -6.16
CA GLY A 473 -18.89 26.40 -7.34
C GLY A 473 -20.17 27.12 -6.92
N ASP A 474 -21.31 26.73 -7.51
CA ASP A 474 -22.64 27.24 -7.18
C ASP A 474 -23.32 26.55 -5.98
N SER A 475 -22.70 25.52 -5.40
CA SER A 475 -23.30 24.75 -4.30
C SER A 475 -23.00 25.38 -2.94
N SER A 476 -24.05 25.71 -2.18
CA SER A 476 -23.94 26.21 -0.79
C SER A 476 -24.43 25.16 0.21
N ILE A 477 -23.56 24.74 1.12
CA ILE A 477 -23.77 23.62 2.05
C ILE A 477 -23.66 24.15 3.48
N PRO A 478 -24.76 24.24 4.24
CA PRO A 478 -24.71 24.68 5.62
C PRO A 478 -24.04 23.61 6.49
N ILE A 479 -23.07 24.03 7.31
CA ILE A 479 -22.45 23.15 8.29
C ILE A 479 -23.34 23.15 9.54
N THR A 480 -24.06 22.05 9.75
CA THR A 480 -25.14 21.97 10.74
C THR A 480 -24.76 21.21 12.01
N LYS A 481 -23.54 20.66 12.07
CA LYS A 481 -23.06 19.83 13.19
C LYS A 481 -21.53 19.93 13.33
N GLU A 482 -21.06 20.02 14.58
CA GLU A 482 -19.64 19.90 14.94
C GLU A 482 -19.08 18.48 14.64
N GLY A 483 -17.81 18.40 14.26
CA GLY A 483 -17.06 17.17 13.99
C GLY A 483 -16.91 16.82 12.49
N ASP A 484 -16.60 15.54 12.22
CA ASP A 484 -16.42 15.01 10.87
C ASP A 484 -17.69 15.14 10.01
N ASN A 485 -17.56 15.86 8.89
CA ASN A 485 -18.59 16.04 7.88
C ASN A 485 -18.05 15.65 6.50
N SER A 486 -18.91 15.08 5.65
CA SER A 486 -18.55 14.76 4.27
C SER A 486 -19.75 14.86 3.34
N PHE A 487 -19.51 15.42 2.16
CA PHE A 487 -20.51 15.67 1.14
C PHE A 487 -19.87 15.57 -0.25
N VAL A 488 -20.72 15.33 -1.23
CA VAL A 488 -20.31 15.33 -2.64
C VAL A 488 -20.70 16.68 -3.24
N ALA A 489 -19.76 17.30 -3.93
CA ALA A 489 -19.90 18.61 -4.53
C ALA A 489 -19.64 18.56 -6.03
N ILE A 490 -20.50 19.25 -6.78
CA ILE A 490 -20.41 19.37 -8.24
C ILE A 490 -19.73 20.70 -8.55
N VAL A 491 -18.75 20.66 -9.44
CA VAL A 491 -17.99 21.82 -9.92
C VAL A 491 -18.25 21.91 -11.42
N CYS A 492 -18.97 22.94 -11.83
CA CYS A 492 -19.47 23.11 -13.19
C CYS A 492 -18.38 23.67 -14.12
N GLU A 493 -17.57 24.61 -13.62
CA GLU A 493 -16.51 25.30 -14.37
C GLU A 493 -15.21 25.31 -13.55
N PRO A 494 -14.42 24.22 -13.57
CA PRO A 494 -13.34 23.99 -12.60
C PRO A 494 -12.26 25.10 -12.50
N THR A 495 -12.05 25.85 -13.59
CA THR A 495 -11.10 26.98 -13.64
C THR A 495 -11.67 28.33 -13.17
N GLU A 496 -12.98 28.43 -12.99
CA GLU A 496 -13.67 29.66 -12.54
C GLU A 496 -14.41 29.47 -11.20
N ASP A 497 -14.84 28.23 -10.92
CA ASP A 497 -15.55 27.84 -9.72
C ASP A 497 -14.66 27.90 -8.49
N MET A 498 -15.26 28.41 -7.42
CA MET A 498 -14.55 28.79 -6.21
C MET A 498 -14.94 27.87 -5.06
N VAL A 499 -13.94 27.39 -4.29
CA VAL A 499 -14.19 26.82 -2.96
C VAL A 499 -14.03 27.93 -1.92
N SER A 500 -15.06 28.15 -1.10
CA SER A 500 -15.02 29.12 0.00
C SER A 500 -15.80 28.68 1.23
N VAL A 501 -15.33 29.07 2.41
CA VAL A 501 -16.09 28.96 3.66
C VAL A 501 -16.50 30.37 4.04
N VAL A 502 -17.79 30.60 4.26
CA VAL A 502 -18.34 31.91 4.61
C VAL A 502 -19.35 31.79 5.75
N SER A 503 -19.44 32.81 6.59
CA SER A 503 -20.49 32.90 7.60
C SER A 503 -21.66 33.74 7.10
N THR A 504 -22.89 33.30 7.39
CA THR A 504 -24.10 34.11 7.15
C THR A 504 -24.31 35.22 8.18
N GLN A 505 -23.58 35.19 9.29
CA GLN A 505 -23.61 36.19 10.35
C GLN A 505 -22.28 36.95 10.38
N THR A 506 -22.32 38.24 10.70
CA THR A 506 -21.15 39.14 10.68
C THR A 506 -20.01 38.74 11.63
N MET A 507 -20.26 37.80 12.56
CA MET A 507 -19.23 37.19 13.40
C MET A 507 -19.47 35.67 13.45
N PHE A 508 -18.48 34.90 13.03
CA PHE A 508 -18.36 33.46 13.23
C PHE A 508 -17.06 33.22 14.00
N THR A 509 -17.08 32.30 14.96
CA THR A 509 -15.88 31.82 15.66
C THR A 509 -15.89 30.29 15.65
N GLY A 510 -14.77 29.69 15.23
CA GLY A 510 -14.60 28.25 15.07
C GLY A 510 -13.32 27.91 14.30
N ALA A 511 -12.99 26.63 14.25
CA ALA A 511 -11.80 26.10 13.59
C ALA A 511 -12.16 24.99 12.59
N MET A 512 -11.57 25.04 11.39
CA MET A 512 -11.62 23.94 10.43
C MET A 512 -10.33 23.14 10.59
N GLN A 513 -10.46 21.92 11.11
CA GLN A 513 -9.34 21.04 11.46
C GLN A 513 -8.80 20.29 10.24
N SER A 514 -9.62 20.06 9.23
CA SER A 514 -9.15 19.47 7.96
C SER A 514 -10.11 19.78 6.83
N ILE A 515 -9.61 19.84 5.61
CA ILE A 515 -10.43 19.81 4.42
C ILE A 515 -9.73 19.02 3.32
N SER A 516 -10.42 18.02 2.81
CA SER A 516 -9.97 17.17 1.73
C SER A 516 -10.90 17.36 0.55
N LEU A 517 -10.33 17.73 -0.60
CA LEU A 517 -11.03 17.81 -1.87
C LEU A 517 -10.50 16.69 -2.75
N LYS A 518 -11.27 15.61 -2.88
CA LYS A 518 -10.86 14.46 -3.69
C LYS A 518 -11.62 14.42 -4.99
N PRO A 519 -10.95 14.44 -6.15
CA PRO A 519 -11.61 14.16 -7.41
C PRO A 519 -12.26 12.79 -7.35
N ILE A 520 -13.59 12.73 -7.47
CA ILE A 520 -14.29 11.44 -7.43
C ILE A 520 -13.91 10.58 -8.65
N LEU A 521 -13.40 11.21 -9.72
CA LEU A 521 -12.93 10.52 -10.92
C LEU A 521 -11.55 9.85 -10.77
N SER A 522 -10.91 9.95 -9.60
CA SER A 522 -9.68 9.20 -9.30
C SER A 522 -9.88 8.12 -8.22
N GLU A 523 -11.04 8.08 -7.57
CA GLU A 523 -11.35 7.15 -6.48
C GLU A 523 -12.74 6.53 -6.67
N THR A 524 -12.83 5.45 -7.47
CA THR A 524 -13.79 4.31 -7.47
C THR A 524 -13.79 3.69 -8.89
N ASN A 525 -13.51 2.41 -9.20
CA ASN A 525 -13.88 1.16 -8.52
C ASN A 525 -15.09 1.35 -7.62
N PHE A 526 -16.25 1.58 -8.24
CA PHE A 526 -17.49 1.20 -7.59
C PHE A 526 -17.44 -0.33 -7.42
N ASP A 527 -17.42 -0.78 -6.17
CA ASP A 527 -17.62 -2.19 -5.83
C ASP A 527 -18.92 -2.67 -6.46
N GLN A 528 -18.81 -3.58 -7.43
CA GLN A 528 -19.94 -4.08 -8.21
C GLN A 528 -20.55 -5.37 -7.65
N TYR A 529 -20.31 -5.72 -6.39
CA TYR A 529 -20.75 -7.02 -5.85
C TYR A 529 -21.48 -6.92 -4.51
N SER A 530 -22.67 -6.34 -4.54
CA SER A 530 -23.81 -6.86 -3.76
C SER A 530 -25.15 -6.32 -4.27
N VAL A 531 -25.61 -6.77 -5.43
CA VAL A 531 -27.03 -6.69 -5.82
C VAL A 531 -27.41 -7.96 -6.59
N GLU A 532 -27.46 -9.09 -5.90
CA GLU A 532 -28.37 -10.19 -6.30
C GLU A 532 -29.73 -9.88 -5.69
N GLU A 533 -30.57 -9.18 -6.45
CA GLU A 533 -32.03 -9.34 -6.53
C GLU A 533 -32.57 -8.19 -7.39
N LEU A 534 -32.89 -8.50 -8.65
CA LEU A 534 -34.02 -7.97 -9.44
C LEU A 534 -33.89 -8.51 -10.88
N GLY A 535 -34.89 -9.28 -11.29
CA GLY A 535 -34.86 -10.16 -12.47
C GLY A 535 -34.95 -9.49 -13.84
N ASP A 536 -34.73 -10.34 -14.84
CA ASP A 536 -35.09 -10.27 -16.26
C ASP A 536 -35.35 -8.88 -16.87
N ASN A 537 -34.35 -8.34 -17.58
CA ASN A 537 -34.43 -8.05 -19.01
C ASN A 537 -33.04 -7.66 -19.56
N ILE A 538 -32.54 -8.49 -20.47
CA ILE A 538 -31.26 -8.37 -21.19
C ILE A 538 -31.34 -7.26 -22.24
N TRP A 539 -30.31 -6.40 -22.33
CA TRP A 539 -29.48 -6.03 -23.51
C TRP A 539 -28.31 -5.11 -23.00
N PRO A 540 -27.14 -5.09 -23.66
CA PRO A 540 -25.84 -5.56 -23.14
C PRO A 540 -24.99 -4.49 -22.41
N ASN A 541 -23.94 -4.98 -21.73
CA ASN A 541 -23.09 -4.29 -20.75
C ASN A 541 -22.11 -3.23 -21.28
N ASN A 542 -22.43 -2.51 -22.35
CA ASN A 542 -21.76 -1.26 -22.73
C ASN A 542 -22.79 -0.46 -23.54
N VAL A 543 -23.21 0.70 -23.04
CA VAL A 543 -24.10 1.57 -23.83
C VAL A 543 -23.31 2.19 -24.95
N THR A 544 -23.70 1.83 -26.16
CA THR A 544 -23.35 2.49 -27.40
C THR A 544 -24.67 2.81 -28.09
N VAL A 545 -25.16 4.04 -27.97
CA VAL A 545 -26.20 4.56 -28.87
C VAL A 545 -25.42 5.23 -29.99
N GLU A 546 -24.95 4.44 -30.94
CA GLU A 546 -24.33 4.95 -32.17
C GLU A 546 -25.41 5.05 -33.24
N ASN A 547 -25.54 6.23 -33.85
CA ASN A 547 -26.38 6.49 -35.03
C ASN A 547 -27.89 6.29 -34.83
N TYR A 548 -28.47 6.96 -33.83
CA TYR A 548 -29.93 7.11 -33.77
C TYR A 548 -30.40 8.23 -34.72
N GLU A 549 -31.08 7.86 -35.80
CA GLU A 549 -31.76 8.80 -36.71
C GLU A 549 -33.27 8.70 -36.53
N ALA A 550 -33.91 9.84 -36.27
CA ALA A 550 -35.37 9.96 -36.32
C ALA A 550 -35.74 10.91 -37.46
N ASP A 551 -36.28 10.37 -38.55
CA ASP A 551 -36.79 11.17 -39.66
C ASP A 551 -38.07 11.91 -39.25
N ASP A 552 -38.04 13.24 -39.39
CA ASP A 552 -39.12 14.23 -39.20
C ASP A 552 -40.18 13.85 -38.15
N PHE A 553 -39.96 14.28 -36.91
CA PHE A 553 -40.90 14.05 -35.82
C PHE A 553 -41.68 15.32 -35.46
N LEU A 554 -42.98 15.14 -35.23
CA LEU A 554 -43.87 16.15 -34.64
C LEU A 554 -44.23 15.70 -33.23
N VAL A 555 -43.66 16.37 -32.22
CA VAL A 555 -43.87 15.97 -30.82
C VAL A 555 -44.66 17.04 -30.08
N THR A 556 -45.88 16.68 -29.69
CA THR A 556 -46.70 17.42 -28.74
C THR A 556 -46.47 16.87 -27.33
N GLY A 557 -45.29 17.11 -26.76
CA GLY A 557 -44.93 16.62 -25.43
C GLY A 557 -43.44 16.34 -25.26
N ASP A 558 -43.12 15.42 -24.34
CA ASP A 558 -41.75 14.99 -24.10
C ASP A 558 -41.41 13.76 -24.95
N TYR A 559 -40.27 13.80 -25.63
CA TYR A 559 -39.69 12.65 -26.30
C TYR A 559 -38.50 12.12 -25.49
N PHE A 560 -38.44 10.80 -25.28
CA PHE A 560 -37.45 10.18 -24.39
C PHE A 560 -36.66 9.08 -25.09
N ILE A 561 -35.33 9.17 -24.99
CA ILE A 561 -34.45 8.03 -25.25
C ILE A 561 -33.99 7.50 -23.89
N LYS A 562 -34.37 6.25 -23.58
CA LYS A 562 -33.98 5.57 -22.33
C LYS A 562 -32.70 4.80 -22.56
N THR A 563 -31.68 5.09 -21.77
CA THR A 563 -30.38 4.41 -21.86
C THR A 563 -29.78 4.18 -20.47
N LYS A 564 -29.05 3.08 -20.29
CA LYS A 564 -28.47 2.68 -19.00
C LYS A 564 -27.02 3.16 -18.89
N LEU A 565 -26.83 4.36 -18.36
CA LEU A 565 -25.51 4.98 -18.27
C LEU A 565 -24.76 4.46 -17.04
N GLN A 566 -23.56 3.93 -17.26
CA GLN A 566 -22.70 3.25 -16.28
C GLN A 566 -21.47 4.06 -15.84
N TYR A 567 -21.10 5.11 -16.59
CA TYR A 567 -19.92 5.94 -16.32
C TYR A 567 -20.29 7.33 -15.77
N PRO A 568 -19.40 7.98 -15.00
CA PRO A 568 -19.72 9.27 -14.36
C PRO A 568 -19.76 10.46 -15.32
N ILE A 569 -19.04 10.38 -16.45
CA ILE A 569 -19.01 11.42 -17.50
C ILE A 569 -19.08 10.75 -18.87
N TYR A 570 -19.87 11.35 -19.76
CA TYR A 570 -19.98 10.94 -21.16
C TYR A 570 -19.71 12.11 -22.10
N LEU A 571 -19.17 11.82 -23.28
CA LEU A 571 -19.20 12.71 -24.43
C LEU A 571 -20.53 12.49 -25.13
N LEU A 572 -21.33 13.54 -25.22
CA LEU A 572 -22.54 13.58 -26.01
C LEU A 572 -22.24 14.37 -27.29
N GLU A 573 -22.34 13.70 -28.43
CA GLU A 573 -22.40 14.31 -29.74
C GLU A 573 -23.84 14.23 -30.25
N TYR A 574 -24.35 15.31 -30.84
CA TYR A 574 -25.67 15.30 -31.46
C TYR A 574 -25.79 16.35 -32.55
N GLU A 575 -26.65 16.09 -33.53
CA GLU A 575 -27.09 17.08 -34.50
C GLU A 575 -28.61 17.22 -34.44
N VAL A 576 -29.09 18.43 -34.19
CA VAL A 576 -30.54 18.72 -34.12
C VAL A 576 -30.87 19.85 -35.07
N GLN A 577 -31.90 19.67 -35.89
CA GLN A 577 -32.52 20.72 -36.69
C GLN A 577 -33.88 21.09 -36.10
N VAL A 578 -34.03 22.35 -35.71
CA VAL A 578 -35.27 22.91 -35.15
C VAL A 578 -36.02 23.65 -36.26
N ASN A 579 -37.18 23.14 -36.67
CA ASN A 579 -38.01 23.81 -37.67
C ASN A 579 -38.99 24.80 -37.04
N GLU A 580 -39.57 24.48 -35.87
CA GLU A 580 -40.48 25.37 -35.14
C GLU A 580 -40.52 25.01 -33.63
N GLY A 581 -40.55 26.02 -32.74
CA GLY A 581 -40.60 25.86 -31.27
C GLY A 581 -39.23 25.97 -30.57
N SER A 582 -39.18 25.62 -29.27
CA SER A 582 -37.94 25.56 -28.49
C SER A 582 -37.75 24.17 -27.92
N ALA A 583 -36.59 23.57 -28.15
CA ALA A 583 -36.22 22.27 -27.60
C ALA A 583 -35.18 22.42 -26.49
N TYR A 584 -35.23 21.48 -25.54
CA TYR A 584 -34.24 21.35 -24.48
C TYR A 584 -33.73 19.93 -24.45
N ILE A 585 -32.43 19.75 -24.28
CA ILE A 585 -31.82 18.48 -23.91
C ILE A 585 -31.71 18.43 -22.39
N ASN A 586 -32.18 17.33 -21.82
CA ASN A 586 -31.94 17.01 -20.42
C ASN A 586 -31.28 15.64 -20.32
N ILE A 587 -30.23 15.51 -19.51
CA ILE A 587 -29.63 14.24 -19.10
C ILE A 587 -29.30 14.34 -17.62
N GLY A 588 -30.05 13.64 -16.77
CA GLY A 588 -29.93 13.83 -15.32
C GLY A 588 -30.27 15.28 -14.95
N ASP A 589 -29.29 15.99 -14.36
CA ASP A 589 -29.42 17.41 -13.96
C ASP A 589 -28.84 18.38 -15.01
N PHE A 590 -28.20 17.88 -16.08
CA PHE A 590 -27.75 18.71 -17.19
C PHE A 590 -28.94 19.17 -18.03
N HIS A 591 -29.05 20.48 -18.26
CA HIS A 591 -30.12 21.11 -19.04
C HIS A 591 -29.54 22.10 -20.06
N LYS A 592 -29.80 21.90 -21.34
CA LYS A 592 -29.34 22.79 -22.42
C LYS A 592 -30.47 23.14 -23.37
N SER A 593 -30.68 24.44 -23.63
CA SER A 593 -31.57 24.91 -24.68
C SER A 593 -30.92 24.73 -26.05
N ILE A 594 -31.71 24.26 -27.02
CA ILE A 594 -31.32 24.13 -28.42
C ILE A 594 -32.03 25.24 -29.20
N ASN A 595 -31.25 26.16 -29.75
CA ASN A 595 -31.77 27.33 -30.46
C ASN A 595 -31.38 27.36 -31.94
N ASP A 596 -30.41 26.54 -32.38
CA ASP A 596 -29.85 26.55 -33.74
C ASP A 596 -29.60 25.11 -34.24
N THR A 597 -29.38 24.97 -35.56
CA THR A 597 -29.07 23.69 -36.22
C THR A 597 -27.56 23.50 -36.40
N GLY A 598 -27.02 22.35 -36.00
CA GLY A 598 -25.61 21.99 -36.17
C GLY A 598 -25.18 20.76 -35.36
N VAL A 599 -23.92 20.33 -35.53
CA VAL A 599 -23.29 19.26 -34.74
C VAL A 599 -22.71 19.87 -33.46
N PHE A 600 -23.11 19.32 -32.32
CA PHE A 600 -22.73 19.81 -31.00
C PHE A 600 -22.01 18.73 -30.20
N TYR A 601 -20.90 19.12 -29.59
CA TYR A 601 -20.11 18.28 -28.70
C TYR A 601 -20.23 18.82 -27.28
N SER A 602 -20.66 17.98 -26.34
CA SER A 602 -20.77 18.37 -24.94
C SER A 602 -20.37 17.25 -24.02
N ARG A 603 -19.58 17.56 -23.00
CA ARG A 603 -19.28 16.62 -21.91
C ARG A 603 -20.39 16.74 -20.88
N VAL A 604 -21.09 15.64 -20.62
CA VAL A 604 -22.26 15.63 -19.75
C VAL A 604 -21.97 14.79 -18.51
N PRO A 605 -21.84 15.42 -17.33
CA PRO A 605 -21.70 14.71 -16.06
C PRO A 605 -23.05 14.16 -15.59
N ILE A 606 -23.08 12.97 -14.98
CA ILE A 606 -24.32 12.33 -14.55
C ILE A 606 -24.37 12.20 -13.02
N CYS A 607 -25.39 12.79 -12.41
CA CYS A 607 -25.54 12.85 -10.96
C CYS A 607 -26.13 11.56 -10.31
N LYS A 608 -26.64 10.59 -11.09
CA LYS A 608 -27.19 9.31 -10.58
C LYS A 608 -26.85 8.11 -11.49
N PRO A 609 -25.95 7.18 -11.07
CA PRO A 609 -25.26 6.23 -11.95
C PRO A 609 -26.06 4.98 -12.35
N GLU A 610 -27.38 5.07 -12.56
CA GLU A 610 -28.16 3.88 -12.96
C GLU A 610 -29.12 4.09 -14.13
N PHE A 611 -29.60 5.32 -14.39
CA PHE A 611 -30.51 5.60 -15.51
C PHE A 611 -30.33 7.01 -16.07
N GLY A 612 -29.89 7.11 -17.33
CA GLY A 612 -29.93 8.34 -18.10
C GLY A 612 -31.18 8.41 -18.95
N ARG A 613 -31.88 9.55 -18.94
CA ARG A 613 -32.94 9.82 -19.92
C ARG A 613 -32.53 11.05 -20.70
N LEU A 614 -32.32 10.88 -21.99
CA LEU A 614 -32.23 12.02 -22.90
C LEU A 614 -33.67 12.47 -23.16
N ARG A 615 -34.06 13.63 -22.62
CA ARG A 615 -35.39 14.21 -22.82
C ARG A 615 -35.27 15.40 -23.74
N PHE A 616 -36.02 15.33 -24.85
CA PHE A 616 -36.34 16.49 -25.68
C PHE A 616 -37.74 16.99 -25.28
N SER A 617 -37.81 18.20 -24.76
CA SER A 617 -39.08 18.81 -24.35
C SER A 617 -39.35 20.09 -25.13
N SER A 618 -40.59 20.28 -25.57
CA SER A 618 -41.01 21.54 -26.20
C SER A 618 -41.45 22.57 -25.15
N GLY A 619 -40.92 23.78 -25.19
CA GLY A 619 -41.38 24.87 -24.32
C GLY A 619 -42.78 25.36 -24.70
N LYS A 620 -43.83 24.91 -23.98
CA LYS A 620 -45.26 25.33 -24.05
C LYS A 620 -46.01 25.26 -25.39
N SER A 621 -45.35 25.38 -26.53
CA SER A 621 -45.86 25.15 -27.88
C SER A 621 -45.03 24.03 -28.49
N GLY A 622 -45.70 23.01 -29.05
CA GLY A 622 -45.05 21.79 -29.58
C GLY A 622 -43.83 22.07 -30.46
N PHE A 623 -42.92 21.10 -30.53
CA PHE A 623 -41.67 21.19 -31.28
C PHE A 623 -41.72 20.28 -32.51
N SER A 624 -41.19 20.76 -33.63
CA SER A 624 -40.98 19.97 -34.85
C SER A 624 -39.56 20.13 -35.37
N GLY A 625 -38.98 19.03 -35.84
CA GLY A 625 -37.58 19.02 -36.27
C GLY A 625 -37.07 17.63 -36.66
N LYS A 626 -35.76 17.58 -36.96
CA LYS A 626 -35.02 16.35 -37.25
C LYS A 626 -33.86 16.21 -36.27
N ILE A 627 -33.57 14.98 -35.83
CA ILE A 627 -32.39 14.68 -35.02
C ILE A 627 -31.61 13.56 -35.70
N SER A 628 -30.32 13.80 -35.88
CA SER A 628 -29.35 12.86 -36.45
C SER A 628 -28.10 12.80 -35.55
N ASN A 629 -27.33 11.73 -35.71
CA ASN A 629 -26.00 11.59 -35.11
C ASN A 629 -25.96 11.78 -33.58
N ILE A 630 -26.96 11.27 -32.83
CA ILE A 630 -26.81 11.17 -31.38
C ILE A 630 -25.82 10.06 -31.09
N GLU A 631 -24.69 10.43 -30.51
CA GLU A 631 -23.66 9.52 -30.01
C GLU A 631 -23.38 9.83 -28.54
N ILE A 632 -23.34 8.78 -27.72
CA ILE A 632 -23.04 8.88 -26.29
C ILE A 632 -21.92 7.91 -26.00
N GLU A 633 -20.72 8.44 -25.85
CA GLU A 633 -19.52 7.66 -25.58
C GLU A 633 -19.02 7.92 -24.16
N PRO A 634 -18.61 6.87 -23.42
CA PRO A 634 -17.86 7.09 -22.19
C PRO A 634 -16.53 7.78 -22.51
N ILE A 635 -16.13 8.73 -21.67
CA ILE A 635 -14.82 9.39 -21.78
C ILE A 635 -13.78 8.61 -20.99
#